data_AF-A0A9X3KFZ7-F1
#
_entry.id   AF-A0A9X3KFZ7-F1
#
_cell.length_a   1.000
_cell.length_b   1.000
_cell.length_c   1.000
_cell.angle_alpha   90.00
_cell.angle_beta   90.00
_cell.angle_gamma   90.00
#
_symmetry.space_group_name_H-M   'P 1'
#
loop_
_entity.id
_entity.type
_entity.pdbx_description
1 polymer ?
#
loop_
_entity_poly.entity_id
_entity_poly.type
_entity_poly.pdbx_seq_one_letter_code
_entity_poly.pdbx_strand_id
1 'polypeptide(L)'
;MACWKMTRFLPVVLSLVLAAGCRPTDPQPVATLNGEKIMSATCTNSIVTPTEQSCKKAVLEKCRPGATIADMSETSRPVYRHPGWTTQYIWTVLIKNC
;
A
#
# COMPACT_ATOMS: atom_id res chain seq x y z
N MET A 1 10.00 -37.67 5.68
CA MET A 1 9.05 -38.58 6.35
C MET A 1 8.45 -37.90 7.57
N ALA A 2 7.20 -38.27 7.88
CA ALA A 2 6.43 -37.96 9.09
C ALA A 2 5.78 -36.57 9.17
N CYS A 3 4.62 -36.51 8.51
CA CYS A 3 3.46 -35.73 8.91
C CYS A 3 2.89 -36.34 10.21
N TRP A 4 2.64 -35.54 11.25
CA TRP A 4 1.79 -35.94 12.38
C TRP A 4 0.82 -34.82 12.75
N LYS A 5 -0.32 -35.22 13.31
CA LYS A 5 -1.66 -34.80 12.90
C LYS A 5 -2.45 -34.23 14.08
N MET A 6 -3.06 -33.06 13.84
CA MET A 6 -4.26 -32.48 14.46
C MET A 6 -4.43 -32.49 15.98
N THR A 7 -4.45 -31.30 16.58
CA THR A 7 -5.41 -30.94 17.64
C THR A 7 -5.69 -29.42 17.52
N ARG A 8 -6.71 -29.01 16.77
CA ARG A 8 -8.09 -28.70 17.19
C ARG A 8 -8.23 -27.37 17.96
N PHE A 9 -8.96 -26.45 17.31
CA PHE A 9 -9.69 -25.30 17.84
C PHE A 9 -8.92 -24.00 18.18
N LEU A 10 -9.22 -22.99 17.33
CA LEU A 10 -9.09 -21.53 17.51
C LEU A 10 -7.66 -20.94 17.51
N PRO A 11 -7.40 -19.81 16.78
CA PRO A 11 -8.38 -18.86 16.25
C PRO A 11 -8.24 -18.66 14.73
N VAL A 12 -9.29 -19.01 13.98
CA VAL A 12 -9.54 -18.49 12.61
C VAL A 12 -9.65 -16.94 12.63
N VAL A 13 -9.74 -16.33 13.81
CA VAL A 13 -9.82 -14.89 14.02
C VAL A 13 -8.45 -14.18 13.86
N LEU A 14 -7.32 -14.88 13.92
CA LEU A 14 -5.99 -14.24 13.88
C LEU A 14 -5.47 -13.93 12.46
N SER A 15 -6.09 -14.49 11.42
CA SER A 15 -5.74 -14.16 10.03
C SER A 15 -6.43 -12.90 9.50
N LEU A 16 -7.39 -12.33 10.24
CA LEU A 16 -8.13 -11.14 9.80
C LEU A 16 -7.51 -9.80 10.20
N VAL A 17 -6.36 -9.78 10.88
CA VAL A 17 -5.77 -8.54 11.40
C VAL A 17 -4.77 -7.88 10.43
N LEU A 18 -4.31 -8.56 9.36
CA LEU A 18 -3.27 -8.01 8.47
C LEU A 18 -3.77 -7.39 7.15
N ALA A 19 -5.07 -7.40 6.87
CA ALA A 19 -5.59 -6.83 5.61
C ALA A 19 -6.10 -5.38 5.72
N ALA A 20 -5.88 -4.72 6.86
CA ALA A 20 -6.27 -3.33 7.08
C ALA A 20 -5.12 -2.34 6.86
N GLY A 21 -4.01 -2.79 6.27
CA GLY A 21 -2.94 -1.93 5.78
C GLY A 21 -3.34 -1.23 4.49
N CYS A 22 -2.80 -0.04 4.25
CA CYS A 22 -2.83 0.62 2.96
C CYS A 22 -2.53 -0.44 1.92
N ARG A 23 -3.48 -0.69 1.00
CA ARG A 23 -3.17 -1.45 -0.20
C ARG A 23 -2.75 -0.41 -1.22
N PRO A 24 -1.44 -0.07 -1.29
CA PRO A 24 -0.98 0.69 -2.44
C PRO A 24 -1.36 -0.12 -3.67
N THR A 25 -1.74 0.58 -4.73
CA THR A 25 -1.90 -0.04 -6.04
C THR A 25 -0.58 -0.73 -6.42
N ASP A 26 -0.64 -1.73 -7.27
CA ASP A 26 0.59 -2.36 -7.76
C ASP A 26 1.46 -1.31 -8.49
N PRO A 27 2.78 -1.26 -8.29
CA PRO A 27 3.64 -0.33 -9.02
C PRO A 27 3.50 -0.55 -10.52
N GLN A 28 3.07 0.48 -11.25
CA GLN A 28 2.90 0.43 -12.71
C GLN A 28 3.96 1.31 -13.37
N PRO A 29 4.54 0.91 -14.51
CA PRO A 29 5.44 1.77 -15.26
C PRO A 29 4.70 3.00 -15.79
N VAL A 30 5.20 4.20 -15.53
CA VAL A 30 4.58 5.44 -16.02
C VAL A 30 5.47 6.25 -16.94
N ALA A 31 6.79 6.13 -16.83
CA ALA A 31 7.74 6.83 -17.68
C ALA A 31 9.14 6.23 -17.60
N THR A 32 10.02 6.68 -18.48
CA THR A 32 11.46 6.47 -18.41
C THR A 32 12.12 7.83 -18.23
N LEU A 33 12.79 8.07 -17.10
CA LEU A 33 13.48 9.33 -16.83
C LEU A 33 14.99 9.05 -16.79
N ASN A 34 15.77 9.69 -17.67
CA ASN A 34 17.22 9.46 -17.79
C ASN A 34 17.63 7.99 -18.00
N GLY A 35 16.81 7.21 -18.72
CA GLY A 35 17.06 5.77 -18.95
C GLY A 35 16.67 4.86 -17.78
N GLU A 36 16.29 5.41 -16.62
CA GLU A 36 15.70 4.65 -15.51
C GLU A 36 14.18 4.52 -15.72
N LYS A 37 13.66 3.30 -15.50
CA LYS A 37 12.22 3.03 -15.46
C LYS A 37 11.64 3.62 -14.18
N ILE A 38 10.66 4.51 -14.32
CA ILE A 38 9.92 5.08 -13.20
C ILE A 38 8.60 4.34 -13.05
N MET A 39 8.40 3.79 -11.86
CA MET A 39 7.17 3.13 -11.46
C MET A 39 6.31 4.11 -10.66
N SER A 40 5.00 4.04 -10.80
CA SER A 40 4.04 4.81 -10.00
C SER A 40 3.15 3.87 -9.22
N ALA A 41 2.92 4.21 -7.95
CA ALA A 41 1.94 3.57 -7.11
C ALA A 41 1.06 4.62 -6.45
N THR A 42 -0.22 4.30 -6.24
CA THR A 42 -1.15 5.17 -5.55
C THR A 42 -1.61 4.55 -4.25
N CYS A 43 -1.70 5.36 -3.20
CA CYS A 43 -2.29 5.00 -1.93
C CYS A 43 -3.47 5.90 -1.65
N THR A 44 -4.50 5.37 -0.99
CA THR A 44 -5.59 6.17 -0.45
C THR A 44 -5.66 6.00 1.05
N ASN A 45 -5.99 7.07 1.78
CA ASN A 45 -6.27 6.91 3.20
C ASN A 45 -7.54 6.06 3.37
N SER A 46 -7.42 5.03 4.19
CA SER A 46 -8.56 4.21 4.61
C SER A 46 -8.88 4.54 6.07
N ILE A 47 -9.96 3.96 6.60
CA ILE A 47 -10.32 4.10 8.02
C ILE A 47 -9.19 3.55 8.94
N VAL A 48 -8.30 2.70 8.41
CA VAL A 48 -7.32 1.94 9.22
C VAL A 48 -5.86 2.33 8.95
N THR A 49 -5.53 2.96 7.82
CA THR A 49 -4.16 3.46 7.52
C THR A 49 -4.20 4.89 6.98
N PRO A 50 -3.67 5.88 7.73
CA PRO A 50 -4.06 7.27 7.49
C PRO A 50 -2.92 8.21 7.06
N THR A 51 -1.69 7.74 6.83
CA THR A 51 -0.53 8.64 6.68
C THR A 51 0.32 8.40 5.45
N GLU A 52 0.90 9.48 4.92
CA GLU A 52 1.94 9.47 3.89
C GLU A 52 3.05 8.44 4.18
N GLN A 53 3.54 8.37 5.42
CA GLN A 53 4.62 7.45 5.78
C GLN A 53 4.22 5.97 5.64
N SER A 54 2.98 5.63 5.97
CA SER A 54 2.45 4.28 5.77
C SER A 54 2.36 3.90 4.29
N CYS A 55 2.00 4.87 3.43
CA CYS A 55 2.01 4.69 1.99
C CYS A 55 3.44 4.42 1.47
N LYS A 56 4.41 5.27 1.84
CA LYS A 56 5.82 5.10 1.44
C LYS A 56 6.35 3.72 1.79
N LYS A 57 6.11 3.27 3.03
CA LYS A 57 6.53 1.94 3.50
C LYS A 57 5.89 0.83 2.68
N ALA A 58 4.56 0.84 2.53
CA ALA A 58 3.84 -0.22 1.82
C ALA A 58 4.21 -0.30 0.33
N VAL A 59 4.53 0.85 -0.29
CA VAL A 59 5.01 0.90 -1.67
C VAL A 59 6.40 0.28 -1.80
N LEU A 60 7.34 0.63 -0.90
CA LEU A 60 8.70 0.10 -0.93
C LEU A 60 8.74 -1.41 -0.64
N GLU A 61 7.84 -1.93 0.19
CA GLU A 61 7.72 -3.37 0.47
C GLU A 61 7.34 -4.22 -0.75
N LYS A 62 6.75 -3.61 -1.80
CA LYS A 62 6.44 -4.29 -3.07
C LYS A 62 7.59 -4.30 -4.06
N CYS A 63 8.60 -3.46 -3.84
CA CYS A 63 9.73 -3.31 -4.75
C CYS A 63 10.93 -4.13 -4.26
N ARG A 64 11.94 -4.28 -5.12
CA ARG A 64 13.20 -4.92 -4.72
C ARG A 64 13.97 -4.02 -3.75
N PRO A 65 14.80 -4.60 -2.85
CA PRO A 65 15.73 -3.82 -2.03
C PRO A 65 16.60 -2.91 -2.92
N GLY A 66 16.72 -1.63 -2.54
CA GLY A 66 17.38 -0.61 -3.37
C GLY A 66 16.42 0.32 -4.12
N ALA A 67 15.11 0.04 -4.09
CA ALA A 67 14.10 0.96 -4.58
C ALA A 67 14.09 2.27 -3.76
N THR A 68 13.90 3.38 -4.45
CA THR A 68 13.86 4.72 -3.83
C THR A 68 12.67 5.51 -4.35
N ILE A 69 12.12 6.36 -3.50
CA ILE A 69 11.05 7.27 -3.89
C ILE A 69 11.69 8.48 -4.57
N ALA A 70 11.37 8.68 -5.84
CA ALA A 70 11.86 9.81 -6.62
C ALA A 70 11.05 11.07 -6.36
N ASP A 71 9.73 10.92 -6.21
CA ASP A 71 8.81 12.02 -5.96
C ASP A 71 7.51 11.49 -5.34
N MET A 72 6.76 12.38 -4.69
CA MET A 72 5.47 12.06 -4.14
C MET A 72 4.55 13.28 -4.19
N SER A 73 3.34 13.07 -4.71
CA SER A 73 2.28 14.08 -4.73
C SER A 73 1.10 13.65 -3.86
N GLU A 74 0.49 14.63 -3.20
CA GLU A 74 -0.75 14.45 -2.44
C GLU A 74 -1.88 15.20 -3.14
N THR A 75 -3.03 14.53 -3.26
CA THR A 75 -4.29 15.16 -3.67
C THR A 75 -5.37 14.76 -2.68
N SER A 76 -6.36 15.63 -2.47
CA SER A 76 -7.48 15.34 -1.58
C SER A 76 -8.81 15.53 -2.30
N ARG A 77 -9.78 14.67 -2.01
CA ARG A 77 -11.16 14.81 -2.48
C ARG A 77 -12.17 14.48 -1.38
N PRO A 78 -13.32 15.17 -1.33
CA PRO A 78 -14.41 14.78 -0.44
C PRO A 78 -15.03 13.46 -0.92
N VAL A 79 -15.34 12.57 0.01
CA VAL A 79 -16.00 11.29 -0.25
C VAL A 79 -17.10 11.09 0.78
N TYR A 80 -18.29 10.73 0.33
CA TYR A 80 -19.39 10.37 1.22
C TYR A 80 -19.19 8.96 1.77
N ARG A 81 -19.16 8.83 3.10
CA ARG A 81 -19.18 7.56 3.84
C ARG A 81 -20.20 7.69 4.95
N HIS A 82 -21.30 6.92 4.87
CA HIS A 82 -22.39 7.03 5.83
C HIS A 82 -21.87 6.88 7.28
N PRO A 83 -22.26 7.77 8.21
CA PRO A 83 -23.20 8.88 8.08
C PRO A 83 -22.53 10.26 7.92
N GLY A 84 -21.74 10.49 6.87
CA GLY A 84 -21.18 11.82 6.63
C GLY A 84 -20.25 11.94 5.43
N TRP A 85 -19.67 13.13 5.30
CA TRP A 85 -18.58 13.38 4.35
C TRP A 85 -17.24 13.23 5.07
N THR A 86 -16.26 12.66 4.37
CA THR A 86 -14.88 12.55 4.85
C THR A 86 -13.93 12.97 3.75
N THR A 87 -12.75 13.46 4.13
CA THR A 87 -11.69 13.79 3.18
C THR A 87 -10.91 12.52 2.86
N GLN A 88 -10.88 12.16 1.59
CA GLN A 88 -9.99 11.14 1.08
C GLN A 88 -8.72 11.79 0.53
N TYR A 89 -7.59 11.49 1.16
CA TYR A 89 -6.24 11.76 0.68
C TYR A 89 -5.79 10.64 -0.26
N ILE A 90 -5.20 11.04 -1.37
CA ILE A 90 -4.66 10.18 -2.40
C ILE A 90 -3.20 10.59 -2.60
N TRP A 91 -2.30 9.68 -2.29
CA TRP A 91 -0.87 9.86 -2.48
C TRP A 91 -0.44 9.12 -3.72
N THR A 92 0.21 9.82 -4.66
CA THR A 92 0.82 9.22 -5.84
C THR A 92 2.33 9.26 -5.65
N VAL A 93 2.95 8.08 -5.63
CA VAL A 93 4.37 7.89 -5.33
C VAL A 93 5.08 7.46 -6.61
N LEU A 94 6.12 8.19 -7.00
CA LEU A 94 7.03 7.82 -8.06
C LEU A 94 8.25 7.11 -7.48
N ILE A 95 8.58 5.96 -8.03
CA ILE A 95 9.55 5.01 -7.49
C ILE A 95 10.58 4.71 -8.58
N LYS A 96 11.84 4.74 -8.19
CA LYS A 96 12.99 4.27 -8.98
C LYS A 96 13.46 2.93 -8.48
N ASN A 97 14.06 2.15 -9.38
CA ASN A 97 14.65 0.84 -9.05
C ASN A 97 13.65 -0.15 -8.44
N CYS A 98 12.40 -0.02 -8.89
CA CYS A 98 11.32 -0.99 -8.78
C CYS A 98 11.12 -1.60 -10.18
#